data_AF-A0AAJ0LN47-F1
#
_entry.id   AF-A0AAJ0LN47-F1
#
_cell.length_a   1.000
_cell.length_b   1.000
_cell.length_c   1.000
_cell.angle_alpha   90.00
_cell.angle_beta   90.00
_cell.angle_gamma   90.00
#
_symmetry.space_group_name_H-M   'P 1'
#
loop_
_entity.id
_entity.type
_entity.pdbx_description
1 polymer ?
#
loop_
_entity_poly.entity_id
_entity_poly.type
_entity_poly.pdbx_seq_one_letter_code
_entity_poly.pdbx_strand_id
1 'polypeptide(L)'
;MPNTKHGLRLDLRRLILVLCALTALVMLCASYFASYRVQRQLLIDHALEANRVYATKLASITETFIGNALQQLQFSAGVQGRQLSDAVALQAETHRVLAQSMAFNSTFVIDADGTLLSVSPAPLRHLVGGRMHSPGVDEALHLRRALVSTPYVSAANNLVVTLSQPIIDEQGRYLGYVGGTLYLREHNILNSLLGEHFYKDGSYLYVVDHQRRLLYHPDNQRVGTVVQGNALIDLLPTLPSGTLALTNSQNVEMLAGFATVPSARWGVVAQQPLSRTVAPLNTLVLNVIGASVPLALVGSLLLWWLALVIARPLWQLAASARRMDSANTAEDLHRVRAWYFEAAELKRALLFGLNLLHERIGRLNREAQTDPLTGLVNRRGLEFSLSLLEAEGRRFSAIVMDVDHFKRINDSHGHDTGDAVLRQLAHSMRRCCREGDLLCRTGGEEFLMLLPGADLAVAASVAERLRAIIEDTPIAPVGDLTVSLGVAHWEGTDDAAGTLAAADRALYLAKQSGRNRVVVA
;
A
#
# COMPACT_ATOMS: atom_id res chain seq x y z
N MET A 1 42.46 -13.36 -4.14
CA MET A 1 41.37 -12.42 -4.49
C MET A 1 40.22 -12.59 -3.50
N PRO A 2 39.93 -11.62 -2.63
CA PRO A 2 38.79 -11.72 -1.71
C PRO A 2 37.52 -11.25 -2.41
N ASN A 3 36.50 -12.11 -2.35
CA ASN A 3 35.22 -11.96 -2.99
C ASN A 3 34.30 -11.09 -2.11
N THR A 4 34.22 -9.79 -2.37
CA THR A 4 33.34 -8.85 -1.67
C THR A 4 31.92 -8.93 -2.25
N LYS A 5 31.11 -9.87 -1.75
CA LYS A 5 29.65 -9.76 -1.88
C LYS A 5 29.16 -8.62 -0.99
N HIS A 6 29.13 -7.41 -1.53
CA HIS A 6 28.35 -6.30 -0.98
C HIS A 6 26.85 -6.59 -1.17
N GLY A 7 26.30 -7.48 -0.35
CA GLY A 7 24.86 -7.47 -0.12
C GLY A 7 24.50 -6.11 0.46
N LEU A 8 23.59 -5.37 -0.18
CA LEU A 8 23.07 -4.11 0.36
C LEU A 8 22.62 -4.35 1.79
N ARG A 9 23.40 -3.87 2.78
CA ARG A 9 22.94 -3.84 4.17
C ARG A 9 21.83 -2.80 4.25
N LEU A 10 20.59 -3.27 4.14
CA LEU A 10 19.40 -2.46 4.32
C LEU A 10 19.32 -2.06 5.79
N ASP A 11 19.53 -0.78 6.07
CA ASP A 11 19.26 -0.22 7.40
C ASP A 11 17.75 -0.28 7.68
N LEU A 12 17.35 -0.36 8.95
CA LEU A 12 15.96 -0.51 9.40
C LEU A 12 15.04 0.52 8.73
N ARG A 13 15.54 1.75 8.55
CA ARG A 13 14.84 2.82 7.81
C ARG A 13 14.46 2.41 6.39
N ARG A 14 15.39 1.83 5.62
CA ARG A 14 15.14 1.43 4.23
C ARG A 14 14.18 0.26 4.16
N LEU A 15 14.29 -0.67 5.12
CA LEU A 15 13.38 -1.81 5.22
C LEU A 15 11.93 -1.36 5.48
N ILE A 16 11.71 -0.49 6.47
CA ILE A 16 10.38 0.06 6.78
C ILE A 16 9.81 0.79 5.56
N LEU A 17 10.62 1.62 4.90
CA LEU A 17 10.14 2.37 3.72
C LEU A 17 9.76 1.46 2.56
N VAL A 18 10.59 0.46 2.26
CA VAL A 18 10.30 -0.50 1.18
C VAL A 18 9.04 -1.31 1.51
N LEU A 19 8.91 -1.78 2.76
CA LEU A 19 7.74 -2.55 3.18
C LEU A 19 6.46 -1.71 3.13
N CYS A 20 6.47 -0.49 3.67
CA CYS A 20 5.31 0.39 3.62
C CYS A 20 4.94 0.78 2.18
N ALA A 21 5.94 1.09 1.34
CA ALA A 21 5.70 1.42 -0.06
C ALA A 21 5.13 0.23 -0.86
N LEU A 22 5.67 -0.98 -0.64
CA LEU A 22 5.17 -2.20 -1.28
C LEU A 22 3.73 -2.50 -0.85
N THR A 23 3.44 -2.44 0.45
CA THR A 23 2.08 -2.68 0.96
C THR A 23 1.09 -1.64 0.43
N ALA A 24 1.47 -0.36 0.40
CA ALA A 24 0.64 0.71 -0.16
C ALA A 24 0.37 0.48 -1.65
N LEU A 25 1.38 0.09 -2.43
CA LEU A 25 1.23 -0.22 -3.85
C LEU A 25 0.29 -1.41 -4.07
N VAL A 26 0.47 -2.50 -3.31
CA VAL A 26 -0.40 -3.69 -3.39
C VAL A 26 -1.84 -3.33 -3.04
N MET A 27 -2.07 -2.56 -1.97
CA MET A 27 -3.42 -2.12 -1.59
C MET A 27 -4.06 -1.23 -2.67
N LEU A 28 -3.29 -0.31 -3.25
CA LEU A 28 -3.78 0.56 -4.31
C LEU A 28 -4.15 -0.24 -5.57
N CYS A 29 -3.28 -1.16 -6.00
CA CYS A 29 -3.55 -2.06 -7.13
C CYS A 29 -4.76 -2.95 -6.87
N ALA A 30 -4.89 -3.52 -5.67
CA ALA A 30 -6.01 -4.39 -5.31
C ALA A 30 -7.34 -3.61 -5.28
N SER A 31 -7.35 -2.43 -4.65
CA SER A 31 -8.52 -1.55 -4.61
C SER A 31 -8.94 -1.10 -6.02
N TYR A 32 -7.97 -0.73 -6.84
CA TYR A 32 -8.20 -0.36 -8.24
C TYR A 32 -8.79 -1.51 -9.05
N PHE A 33 -8.20 -2.71 -8.96
CA PHE A 33 -8.68 -3.90 -9.66
C PHE A 33 -10.11 -4.27 -9.22
N ALA A 34 -10.39 -4.22 -7.92
CA ALA A 34 -11.72 -4.47 -7.37
C ALA A 34 -12.74 -3.44 -7.90
N SER A 35 -12.40 -2.15 -7.84
CA SER A 35 -13.26 -1.06 -8.34
C SER A 35 -13.56 -1.22 -9.84
N TYR A 36 -12.52 -1.45 -10.66
CA TYR A 36 -12.67 -1.67 -12.09
C TYR A 36 -13.62 -2.84 -12.40
N ARG A 37 -13.42 -3.99 -11.73
CA ARG A 37 -14.25 -5.17 -11.93
C ARG A 37 -15.71 -4.91 -11.55
N VAL A 38 -15.95 -4.27 -10.40
CA VAL A 38 -17.31 -3.93 -9.92
C VAL A 38 -17.99 -2.94 -10.86
N GLN A 39 -17.32 -1.85 -11.23
CA GLN A 39 -17.88 -0.85 -12.15
C GLN A 39 -18.17 -1.43 -13.54
N ARG A 40 -17.27 -2.26 -14.07
CA ARG A 40 -17.50 -2.96 -15.34
C ARG A 40 -18.73 -3.85 -15.28
N GLN A 41 -18.89 -4.62 -14.21
CA GLN A 41 -20.04 -5.50 -14.06
C GLN A 41 -21.35 -4.70 -13.90
N LEU A 42 -21.33 -3.63 -13.10
CA LEU A 42 -22.49 -2.74 -12.94
C LEU A 42 -22.95 -2.13 -14.27
N LEU A 43 -22.02 -1.68 -15.11
CA LEU A 43 -22.36 -1.14 -16.43
C LEU A 43 -22.98 -2.21 -17.34
N ILE A 44 -22.45 -3.43 -17.32
CA ILE A 44 -22.99 -4.56 -18.10
C ILE A 44 -24.39 -4.93 -17.63
N ASP A 45 -24.59 -5.10 -16.33
CA ASP A 45 -25.88 -5.50 -15.75
C ASP A 45 -26.94 -4.41 -16.00
N HIS A 46 -26.59 -3.14 -15.80
CA HIS A 46 -27.48 -2.02 -16.10
C HIS A 46 -27.81 -1.94 -17.60
N ALA A 47 -26.83 -2.16 -18.48
CA ALA A 47 -27.05 -2.16 -19.93
C ALA A 47 -27.96 -3.30 -20.39
N LEU A 48 -27.77 -4.51 -19.85
CA LEU A 48 -28.64 -5.66 -20.12
C LEU A 48 -30.06 -5.38 -19.66
N GLU A 49 -30.24 -4.92 -18.43
CA GLU A 49 -31.56 -4.65 -17.87
C GLU A 49 -32.26 -3.49 -18.57
N ALA A 50 -31.55 -2.41 -18.90
CA ALA A 50 -32.09 -1.30 -19.68
C ALA A 50 -32.59 -1.77 -21.06
N ASN A 51 -31.82 -2.63 -21.75
CA ASN A 51 -32.23 -3.20 -23.02
C ASN A 51 -33.45 -4.12 -22.88
N ARG A 52 -33.54 -4.91 -21.80
CA ARG A 52 -34.72 -5.77 -21.52
C ARG A 52 -35.97 -4.95 -21.29
N VAL A 53 -35.89 -3.92 -20.44
CA VAL A 53 -37.00 -3.01 -20.14
C VAL A 53 -37.44 -2.30 -21.42
N TYR A 54 -36.50 -1.85 -22.23
CA TYR A 54 -36.81 -1.18 -23.49
C TYR A 54 -37.48 -2.12 -24.51
N ALA A 55 -36.93 -3.32 -24.72
CA ALA A 55 -37.53 -4.34 -25.57
C ALA A 55 -38.94 -4.74 -25.07
N THR A 56 -39.13 -4.87 -23.75
CA THR A 56 -40.44 -5.18 -23.14
C THR A 56 -41.46 -4.08 -23.41
N LYS A 57 -41.06 -2.81 -23.25
CA LYS A 57 -41.92 -1.67 -23.54
C LYS A 57 -42.35 -1.65 -25.01
N LEU A 58 -41.40 -1.86 -25.92
CA LEU A 58 -41.69 -1.89 -27.35
C LEU A 58 -42.53 -3.10 -27.77
N ALA A 59 -42.28 -4.28 -27.21
CA ALA A 59 -43.10 -5.46 -27.43
C ALA A 59 -44.54 -5.22 -26.94
N SER A 60 -44.72 -4.61 -25.77
CA SER A 60 -46.05 -4.25 -25.26
C SER A 60 -46.77 -3.24 -26.16
N ILE A 61 -46.07 -2.19 -26.63
CA ILE A 61 -46.64 -1.21 -27.56
C ILE A 61 -47.04 -1.88 -28.88
N THR A 62 -46.18 -2.77 -29.39
CA THR A 62 -46.42 -3.54 -30.62
C THR A 62 -47.63 -4.47 -30.45
N GLU A 63 -47.75 -5.16 -29.31
CA GLU A 63 -48.89 -6.02 -28.98
C GLU A 63 -50.21 -5.24 -28.95
N THR A 64 -50.23 -4.08 -28.25
CA THR A 64 -51.41 -3.21 -28.24
C THR A 64 -51.77 -2.72 -29.63
N PHE A 65 -50.77 -2.36 -30.44
CA PHE A 65 -50.99 -1.93 -31.81
C PHE A 65 -51.58 -3.04 -32.69
N ILE A 66 -51.01 -4.25 -32.65
CA ILE A 66 -51.53 -5.40 -33.42
C ILE A 66 -52.96 -5.73 -32.98
N GLY A 67 -53.24 -5.69 -31.67
CA GLY A 67 -54.59 -5.85 -31.14
C GLY A 67 -55.57 -4.83 -31.71
N ASN A 68 -55.19 -3.54 -31.71
CA ASN A 68 -56.01 -2.46 -32.26
C ASN A 68 -56.24 -2.62 -33.78
N ALA A 69 -55.20 -2.99 -34.53
CA ALA A 69 -55.30 -3.23 -35.97
C ALA A 69 -56.25 -4.41 -36.28
N LEU A 70 -56.14 -5.51 -35.52
CA LEU A 70 -57.04 -6.66 -35.64
C LEU A 70 -58.49 -6.31 -35.24
N GLN A 71 -58.70 -5.46 -34.23
CA GLN A 71 -60.04 -4.97 -33.86
C GLN A 71 -60.65 -4.08 -34.94
N GLN A 72 -59.86 -3.21 -35.57
CA GLN A 72 -60.32 -2.38 -36.68
C GLN A 72 -60.76 -3.24 -37.88
N LEU A 73 -59.97 -4.27 -38.22
CA LEU A 73 -60.34 -5.24 -39.25
C LEU A 73 -61.58 -6.04 -38.85
N GLN A 74 -61.73 -6.41 -37.58
CA GLN A 74 -62.89 -7.15 -37.09
C GLN A 74 -64.19 -6.33 -37.23
N PHE A 75 -64.13 -5.04 -36.90
CA PHE A 75 -65.26 -4.14 -37.12
C PHE A 75 -65.61 -4.04 -38.61
N SER A 76 -64.61 -3.85 -39.47
CA SER A 76 -64.81 -3.79 -40.92
C SER A 76 -65.39 -5.08 -41.48
N ALA A 77 -64.94 -6.24 -41.01
CA ALA A 77 -65.48 -7.55 -41.38
C ALA A 77 -66.99 -7.65 -41.10
N GLY A 78 -67.44 -7.13 -39.96
CA GLY A 78 -68.87 -7.09 -39.59
C GLY A 78 -69.70 -6.17 -40.49
N VAL A 79 -69.15 -5.01 -40.90
CA VAL A 79 -69.81 -4.09 -41.84
C VAL A 79 -69.93 -4.75 -43.23
N GLN A 80 -68.84 -5.35 -43.71
CA GLN A 80 -68.76 -5.96 -45.03
C GLN A 80 -69.61 -7.23 -45.14
N GLY A 81 -69.76 -8.01 -44.06
CA GLY A 81 -70.59 -9.22 -44.03
C GLY A 81 -72.07 -8.97 -44.37
N ARG A 82 -72.56 -7.72 -44.20
CA ARG A 82 -73.92 -7.31 -44.57
C ARG A 82 -74.06 -6.83 -46.02
N GLN A 83 -72.96 -6.45 -46.67
CA GLN A 83 -72.95 -5.74 -47.95
C GLN A 83 -71.95 -6.33 -48.96
N LEU A 84 -71.63 -7.63 -48.84
CA LEU A 84 -70.57 -8.25 -49.65
C LEU A 84 -70.83 -8.18 -51.17
N SER A 85 -72.10 -8.14 -51.58
CA SER A 85 -72.52 -8.08 -52.98
C SER A 85 -72.46 -6.67 -53.59
N ASP A 86 -72.35 -5.62 -52.76
CA ASP A 86 -72.27 -4.23 -53.21
C ASP A 86 -70.80 -3.81 -53.35
N ALA A 87 -70.28 -3.90 -54.58
CA ALA A 87 -68.89 -3.57 -54.89
C ALA A 87 -68.52 -2.12 -54.53
N VAL A 88 -69.46 -1.18 -54.59
CA VAL A 88 -69.20 0.23 -54.28
C VAL A 88 -69.06 0.42 -52.77
N ALA A 89 -70.00 -0.15 -52.00
CA ALA A 89 -69.93 -0.13 -50.54
C ALA A 89 -68.68 -0.86 -50.02
N LEU A 90 -68.35 -2.01 -50.59
CA LEU A 90 -67.18 -2.80 -50.23
C LEU A 90 -65.88 -2.01 -50.47
N GLN A 91 -65.75 -1.38 -51.64
CA GLN A 91 -64.57 -0.57 -51.98
C GLN A 91 -64.46 0.68 -51.10
N ALA A 92 -65.58 1.32 -50.75
CA ALA A 92 -65.61 2.48 -49.87
C ALA A 92 -65.16 2.11 -48.45
N GLU A 93 -65.67 1.01 -47.90
CA GLU A 93 -65.27 0.50 -46.59
C GLU A 93 -63.80 0.06 -46.57
N THR A 94 -63.35 -0.63 -47.62
CA THR A 94 -61.93 -1.04 -47.77
C THR A 94 -61.01 0.18 -47.76
N HIS A 95 -61.37 1.24 -48.49
CA HIS A 95 -60.61 2.48 -48.52
C HIS A 95 -60.66 3.22 -47.17
N ARG A 96 -61.81 3.24 -46.48
CA ARG A 96 -61.97 3.83 -45.15
C ARG A 96 -61.01 3.20 -44.14
N VAL A 97 -60.86 1.87 -44.13
CA VAL A 97 -59.94 1.18 -43.21
C VAL A 97 -58.48 1.59 -43.45
N LEU A 98 -58.08 1.81 -44.71
CA LEU A 98 -56.74 2.30 -45.02
C LEU A 98 -56.56 3.77 -44.62
N ALA A 99 -57.56 4.62 -44.88
CA ALA A 99 -57.46 6.06 -44.67
C ALA A 99 -57.66 6.49 -43.21
N GLN A 100 -58.36 5.69 -42.38
CA GLN A 100 -58.67 6.03 -40.98
C GLN A 100 -57.46 5.93 -40.04
N SER A 101 -56.42 5.18 -40.42
CA SER A 101 -55.25 4.96 -39.57
C SER A 101 -54.01 4.65 -40.40
N MET A 102 -52.83 4.88 -39.83
CA MET A 102 -51.56 4.47 -40.46
C MET A 102 -51.20 3.00 -40.18
N ALA A 103 -52.19 2.16 -39.84
CA ALA A 103 -51.93 0.80 -39.42
C ALA A 103 -51.53 -0.13 -40.58
N PHE A 104 -51.93 0.19 -41.82
CA PHE A 104 -51.73 -0.68 -42.97
C PHE A 104 -51.16 0.11 -44.16
N ASN A 105 -50.35 -0.55 -44.99
CA ASN A 105 -49.91 -0.01 -46.28
C ASN A 105 -50.93 -0.30 -47.40
N SER A 106 -51.69 -1.40 -47.27
CA SER A 106 -52.81 -1.73 -48.14
C SER A 106 -53.87 -2.51 -47.37
N THR A 107 -55.12 -2.39 -47.78
CA THR A 107 -56.28 -3.11 -47.24
C THR A 107 -57.04 -3.76 -48.37
N PHE A 108 -57.64 -4.91 -48.12
CA PHE A 108 -58.31 -5.69 -49.16
C PHE A 108 -59.35 -6.65 -48.59
N VAL A 109 -60.22 -7.14 -49.47
CA VAL A 109 -61.24 -8.14 -49.17
C VAL A 109 -61.14 -9.28 -50.18
N ILE A 110 -61.10 -10.50 -49.67
CA ILE A 110 -61.08 -11.73 -50.46
C ILE A 110 -62.29 -12.59 -50.08
N ASP A 111 -62.97 -13.17 -51.07
CA ASP A 111 -64.09 -14.07 -50.85
C ASP A 111 -63.66 -15.48 -50.39
N ALA A 112 -64.62 -16.36 -50.12
CA ALA A 112 -64.36 -17.74 -49.70
C ALA A 112 -63.66 -18.60 -50.77
N ASP A 113 -63.70 -18.21 -52.04
CA ASP A 113 -63.10 -18.91 -53.18
C ASP A 113 -61.68 -18.41 -53.54
N GLY A 114 -61.20 -17.40 -52.81
CA GLY A 114 -59.88 -16.78 -52.98
C GLY A 114 -59.84 -15.63 -54.00
N THR A 115 -60.98 -15.10 -54.41
CA THR A 115 -61.07 -13.97 -55.36
C THR A 115 -60.97 -12.63 -54.63
N LEU A 116 -60.14 -11.72 -55.15
CA LEU A 116 -60.01 -10.37 -54.64
C LEU A 116 -61.25 -9.52 -55.02
N LEU A 117 -62.08 -9.16 -54.04
CA LEU A 117 -63.29 -8.37 -54.26
C LEU A 117 -63.03 -6.85 -54.25
N SER A 118 -62.13 -6.40 -53.37
CA SER A 118 -61.78 -4.98 -53.24
C SER A 118 -60.35 -4.82 -52.70
N VAL A 119 -59.72 -3.69 -53.03
CA VAL A 119 -58.38 -3.34 -52.56
C VAL A 119 -58.16 -1.82 -52.52
N SER A 120 -57.33 -1.36 -51.59
CA SER A 120 -56.85 0.01 -51.46
C SER A 120 -55.36 -0.05 -51.09
N PRO A 121 -54.46 0.80 -51.65
CA PRO A 121 -54.73 2.01 -52.44
C PRO A 121 -55.04 1.76 -53.93
N ALA A 122 -55.48 2.83 -54.62
CA ALA A 122 -55.91 2.79 -56.03
C ALA A 122 -54.95 2.09 -57.02
N PRO A 123 -53.60 2.19 -56.89
CA PRO A 123 -52.69 1.50 -57.80
C PRO A 123 -52.85 -0.03 -57.83
N LEU A 124 -53.34 -0.64 -56.75
CA LEU A 124 -53.53 -2.10 -56.65
C LEU A 124 -54.85 -2.59 -57.25
N ARG A 125 -55.76 -1.69 -57.66
CA ARG A 125 -57.10 -2.06 -58.14
C ARG A 125 -57.11 -2.94 -59.40
N HIS A 126 -56.03 -2.94 -60.17
CA HIS A 126 -55.89 -3.81 -61.34
C HIS A 126 -55.88 -5.31 -60.99
N LEU A 127 -55.69 -5.67 -59.71
CA LEU A 127 -55.72 -7.05 -59.21
C LEU A 127 -57.13 -7.54 -58.88
N VAL A 128 -58.14 -6.66 -58.81
CA VAL A 128 -59.52 -7.02 -58.43
C VAL A 128 -60.13 -7.98 -59.44
N GLY A 129 -60.86 -8.99 -58.95
CA GLY A 129 -61.41 -10.09 -59.75
C GLY A 129 -60.41 -11.22 -60.04
N GLY A 130 -59.13 -11.01 -59.73
CA GLY A 130 -58.11 -12.06 -59.80
C GLY A 130 -58.21 -13.05 -58.63
N ARG A 131 -57.88 -14.31 -58.90
CA ARG A 131 -57.72 -15.33 -57.86
C ARG A 131 -56.36 -15.20 -57.20
N MET A 132 -56.33 -15.00 -55.90
CA MET A 132 -55.12 -14.69 -55.15
C MET A 132 -54.51 -15.95 -54.58
N HIS A 133 -53.28 -16.25 -55.00
CA HIS A 133 -52.48 -17.35 -54.46
C HIS A 133 -51.22 -16.81 -53.83
N SER A 134 -51.19 -16.83 -52.51
CA SER A 134 -49.98 -16.48 -51.74
C SER A 134 -50.07 -17.15 -50.37
N PRO A 135 -48.92 -17.46 -49.73
CA PRO A 135 -48.92 -18.18 -48.46
C PRO A 135 -49.84 -17.58 -47.39
N GLY A 136 -49.87 -16.24 -47.27
CA GLY A 136 -50.75 -15.59 -46.28
C GLY A 136 -52.24 -15.61 -46.65
N VAL A 137 -52.58 -15.61 -47.95
CA VAL A 137 -53.98 -15.74 -48.40
C VAL A 137 -54.47 -17.16 -48.16
N ASP A 138 -53.67 -18.15 -48.56
CA ASP A 138 -54.00 -19.56 -48.40
C ASP A 138 -54.14 -19.93 -46.92
N GLU A 139 -53.25 -19.41 -46.07
CA GLU A 139 -53.31 -19.59 -44.61
C GLU A 139 -54.59 -18.99 -44.00
N ALA A 140 -54.98 -17.78 -44.42
CA ALA A 140 -56.18 -17.11 -43.91
C ALA A 140 -57.48 -17.84 -44.30
N LEU A 141 -57.60 -18.28 -45.56
CA LEU A 141 -58.74 -19.05 -46.08
C LEU A 141 -58.89 -20.41 -45.39
N HIS A 142 -57.76 -21.03 -45.04
CA HIS A 142 -57.74 -22.35 -44.42
C HIS A 142 -58.00 -22.30 -42.91
N LEU A 143 -57.46 -21.31 -42.19
CA LEU A 143 -57.61 -21.17 -40.73
C LEU A 143 -58.92 -20.50 -40.32
N ARG A 144 -59.50 -19.62 -41.15
CA ARG A 144 -60.80 -18.94 -40.94
C ARG A 144 -60.95 -18.26 -39.56
N ARG A 145 -59.87 -17.70 -39.05
CA ARG A 145 -59.81 -16.98 -37.76
C ARG A 145 -58.91 -15.75 -37.88
N ALA A 146 -58.94 -14.90 -36.86
CA ALA A 146 -57.98 -13.81 -36.72
C ALA A 146 -56.55 -14.35 -36.87
N LEU A 147 -55.77 -13.76 -37.76
CA LEU A 147 -54.44 -14.26 -38.11
C LEU A 147 -53.47 -13.11 -38.34
N VAL A 148 -52.25 -13.27 -37.81
CA VAL A 148 -51.06 -12.55 -38.25
C VAL A 148 -50.19 -13.56 -39.00
N SER A 149 -50.13 -13.41 -40.31
CA SER A 149 -49.41 -14.34 -41.19
C SER A 149 -47.90 -14.28 -40.98
N THR A 150 -47.20 -15.36 -41.35
CA THR A 150 -45.74 -15.32 -41.51
C THR A 150 -45.36 -14.44 -42.70
N PRO A 151 -44.17 -13.82 -42.73
CA PRO A 151 -43.74 -12.97 -43.84
C PRO A 151 -43.72 -13.69 -45.17
N TYR A 152 -44.31 -13.08 -46.19
CA TYR A 152 -44.36 -13.63 -47.55
C TYR A 152 -44.31 -12.53 -48.60
N VAL A 153 -44.01 -12.90 -49.84
CA VAL A 153 -44.06 -11.97 -50.98
C VAL A 153 -45.49 -11.94 -51.52
N SER A 154 -46.11 -10.76 -51.50
CA SER A 154 -47.47 -10.56 -52.00
C SER A 154 -47.55 -10.63 -53.53
N ALA A 155 -48.76 -10.70 -54.09
CA ALA A 155 -48.98 -10.63 -55.53
C ALA A 155 -48.48 -9.30 -56.16
N ALA A 156 -48.36 -8.24 -55.37
CA ALA A 156 -47.76 -6.96 -55.77
C ALA A 156 -46.23 -6.94 -55.64
N ASN A 157 -45.60 -8.11 -55.43
CA ASN A 157 -44.16 -8.31 -55.27
C ASN A 157 -43.52 -7.56 -54.09
N ASN A 158 -44.31 -7.31 -53.04
CA ASN A 158 -43.83 -6.69 -51.79
C ASN A 158 -43.67 -7.75 -50.71
N LEU A 159 -42.62 -7.64 -49.89
CA LEU A 159 -42.47 -8.47 -48.70
C LEU A 159 -43.40 -7.93 -47.61
N VAL A 160 -44.41 -8.72 -47.23
CA VAL A 160 -45.46 -8.27 -46.33
C VAL A 160 -45.73 -9.22 -45.17
N VAL A 161 -46.29 -8.67 -44.10
CA VAL A 161 -47.11 -9.44 -43.16
C VAL A 161 -48.55 -8.98 -43.32
N THR A 162 -49.47 -9.94 -43.41
CA THR A 162 -50.91 -9.68 -43.44
C THR A 162 -51.53 -9.95 -42.09
N LEU A 163 -52.29 -8.98 -41.59
CA LEU A 163 -53.27 -9.16 -40.52
C LEU A 163 -54.64 -9.38 -41.18
N SER A 164 -55.37 -10.41 -40.75
CA SER A 164 -56.66 -10.74 -41.35
C SER A 164 -57.71 -11.12 -40.32
N GLN A 165 -58.96 -10.82 -40.65
CA GLN A 165 -60.15 -11.20 -39.89
C GLN A 165 -61.17 -11.88 -40.82
N PRO A 166 -61.81 -12.98 -40.39
CA PRO A 166 -62.81 -13.66 -41.19
C PRO A 166 -64.07 -12.79 -41.31
N ILE A 167 -64.67 -12.78 -42.49
CA ILE A 167 -65.99 -12.20 -42.73
C ILE A 167 -67.00 -13.32 -42.59
N ILE A 168 -67.95 -13.13 -41.67
CA ILE A 168 -68.99 -14.10 -41.35
C ILE A 168 -70.33 -13.39 -41.48
N ASP A 169 -71.32 -14.04 -42.11
CA ASP A 169 -72.67 -13.52 -42.23
C ASP A 169 -73.48 -13.68 -40.93
N GLU A 170 -74.70 -13.13 -40.89
CA GLU A 170 -75.59 -13.23 -39.71
C GLU A 170 -76.00 -14.66 -39.37
N GLN A 171 -75.81 -15.60 -40.31
CA GLN A 171 -76.14 -17.03 -40.17
C GLN A 171 -74.91 -17.86 -39.74
N GLY A 172 -73.76 -17.23 -39.53
CA GLY A 172 -72.52 -17.90 -39.16
C GLY A 172 -71.73 -18.52 -40.32
N ARG A 173 -72.09 -18.24 -41.58
CA ARG A 173 -71.39 -18.76 -42.76
C ARG A 173 -70.17 -17.89 -43.08
N TYR A 174 -69.07 -18.56 -43.39
CA TYR A 174 -67.83 -17.92 -43.81
C TYR A 174 -67.96 -17.38 -45.24
N LEU A 175 -67.80 -16.07 -45.40
CA LEU A 175 -67.92 -15.38 -46.70
C LEU A 175 -66.55 -15.04 -47.33
N GLY A 176 -65.48 -15.11 -46.55
CA GLY A 176 -64.15 -14.66 -46.95
C GLY A 176 -63.41 -14.00 -45.80
N TYR A 177 -62.49 -13.09 -46.09
CA TYR A 177 -61.77 -12.34 -45.06
C TYR A 177 -61.42 -10.92 -45.51
N VAL A 178 -61.30 -10.03 -44.52
CA VAL A 178 -60.72 -8.69 -44.70
C VAL A 178 -59.28 -8.71 -44.20
N GLY A 179 -58.38 -8.16 -45.00
CA GLY A 179 -56.95 -8.15 -44.74
C GLY A 179 -56.36 -6.74 -44.78
N GLY A 180 -55.34 -6.53 -43.97
CA GLY A 180 -54.47 -5.37 -44.03
C GLY A 180 -53.01 -5.81 -44.06
N THR A 181 -52.21 -5.25 -44.97
CA THR A 181 -50.79 -5.58 -45.11
C THR A 181 -49.89 -4.56 -44.45
N LEU A 182 -48.81 -5.04 -43.83
CA LEU A 182 -47.64 -4.28 -43.42
C LEU A 182 -46.50 -4.57 -44.41
N TYR A 183 -46.00 -3.54 -45.10
CA TYR A 183 -44.89 -3.69 -46.06
C TYR A 183 -43.55 -3.59 -45.33
N LEU A 184 -42.86 -4.71 -45.13
CA LEU A 184 -41.71 -4.78 -44.22
C LEU A 184 -40.49 -3.98 -44.70
N ARG A 185 -40.34 -3.79 -46.02
CA ARG A 185 -39.22 -3.05 -46.63
C ARG A 185 -39.51 -1.58 -46.91
N GLU A 186 -40.75 -1.17 -46.72
CA GLU A 186 -41.18 0.22 -46.87
C GLU A 186 -41.43 0.84 -45.49
N HIS A 187 -41.76 2.14 -45.46
CA HIS A 187 -42.17 2.77 -44.22
C HIS A 187 -43.52 2.19 -43.76
N ASN A 188 -43.50 1.55 -42.61
CA ASN A 188 -44.69 1.07 -41.93
C ASN A 188 -44.61 1.43 -40.44
N ILE A 189 -45.65 1.07 -39.69
CA ILE A 189 -45.74 1.36 -38.26
C ILE A 189 -44.60 0.77 -37.42
N LEU A 190 -44.04 -0.39 -37.79
CA LEU A 190 -42.86 -0.95 -37.14
C LEU A 190 -41.65 -0.04 -37.36
N ASN A 191 -41.50 0.58 -38.53
CA ASN A 191 -40.46 1.58 -38.76
C ASN A 191 -40.68 2.83 -37.90
N SER A 192 -41.92 3.27 -37.70
CA SER A 192 -42.22 4.44 -36.85
C SER A 192 -42.04 4.14 -35.36
N LEU A 193 -42.54 2.99 -34.88
CA LEU A 193 -42.48 2.59 -33.46
C LEU A 193 -41.09 2.13 -33.02
N LEU A 194 -40.33 1.48 -33.91
CA LEU A 194 -39.05 0.87 -33.59
C LEU A 194 -37.85 1.64 -34.16
N GLY A 195 -38.07 2.53 -35.13
CA GLY A 195 -37.02 3.30 -35.79
C GLY A 195 -36.75 4.69 -35.21
N GLU A 196 -37.60 5.20 -34.31
CA GLU A 196 -37.35 6.48 -33.62
C GLU A 196 -36.27 6.42 -32.53
N HIS A 197 -35.71 5.23 -32.24
CA HIS A 197 -34.54 5.18 -31.37
C HIS A 197 -33.35 5.82 -32.08
N PHE A 198 -32.82 6.91 -31.50
CA PHE A 198 -31.57 7.47 -31.96
C PHE A 198 -30.48 6.42 -31.75
N TYR A 199 -30.05 5.78 -32.85
CA TYR A 199 -28.90 4.89 -32.92
C TYR A 199 -27.62 5.65 -32.57
N LYS A 200 -27.46 6.00 -31.29
CA LYS A 200 -26.21 6.54 -30.75
C LYS A 200 -25.35 5.33 -30.39
N ASP A 201 -24.12 5.35 -30.88
CA ASP A 201 -23.07 4.44 -30.45
C ASP A 201 -23.25 2.96 -30.84
N GLY A 202 -23.92 2.68 -31.98
CA GLY A 202 -24.02 1.33 -32.54
C GLY A 202 -24.99 0.41 -31.82
N SER A 203 -25.78 0.93 -30.88
CA SER A 203 -27.00 0.26 -30.42
C SER A 203 -27.99 0.15 -31.57
N TYR A 204 -28.81 -0.90 -31.58
CA TYR A 204 -29.91 -1.02 -32.51
C TYR A 204 -30.96 -2.03 -32.07
N LEU A 205 -32.12 -1.96 -32.73
CA LEU A 205 -33.23 -2.87 -32.53
C LEU A 205 -33.49 -3.71 -33.76
N TYR A 206 -34.03 -4.90 -33.56
CA TYR A 206 -34.53 -5.72 -34.65
C TYR A 206 -35.70 -6.57 -34.17
N VAL A 207 -36.54 -6.99 -35.12
CA VAL A 207 -37.69 -7.86 -34.84
C VAL A 207 -37.55 -9.12 -35.67
N VAL A 208 -37.82 -10.27 -35.04
CA VAL A 208 -37.85 -11.57 -35.70
C VAL A 208 -39.18 -12.26 -35.48
N ASP A 209 -39.60 -13.06 -36.45
CA ASP A 209 -40.73 -13.97 -36.27
C ASP A 209 -40.30 -15.31 -35.64
N HIS A 210 -41.28 -16.18 -35.39
CA HIS A 210 -41.06 -17.53 -34.88
C HIS A 210 -40.32 -18.47 -35.85
N GLN A 211 -40.15 -18.08 -37.13
CA GLN A 211 -39.34 -18.80 -38.13
C GLN A 211 -37.94 -18.21 -38.26
N ARG A 212 -37.53 -17.33 -37.33
CA ARG A 212 -36.24 -16.63 -37.32
C ARG A 212 -36.04 -15.66 -38.49
N ARG A 213 -37.10 -15.22 -39.16
CA ARG A 213 -37.05 -14.21 -40.22
C ARG A 213 -37.04 -12.81 -39.64
N LEU A 214 -36.18 -11.94 -40.15
CA LEU A 214 -36.15 -10.53 -39.76
C LEU A 214 -37.35 -9.78 -40.34
N LEU A 215 -38.17 -9.21 -39.47
CA LEU A 215 -39.30 -8.35 -39.82
C LEU A 215 -38.90 -6.87 -39.87
N TYR A 216 -37.97 -6.49 -39.01
CA TYR A 216 -37.44 -5.15 -38.92
C TYR A 216 -35.94 -5.22 -38.58
N HIS A 217 -35.15 -4.41 -39.27
CA HIS A 217 -33.72 -4.23 -39.01
C HIS A 217 -33.28 -2.87 -39.58
N PRO A 218 -32.32 -2.14 -38.95
CA PRO A 218 -31.86 -0.84 -39.44
C PRO A 218 -31.28 -0.91 -40.85
N ASP A 219 -30.54 -1.98 -41.14
CA ASP A 219 -30.17 -2.35 -42.50
C ASP A 219 -31.35 -3.06 -43.19
N ASN A 220 -32.03 -2.33 -44.09
CA ASN A 220 -33.21 -2.79 -44.80
C ASN A 220 -32.94 -3.99 -45.72
N GLN A 221 -31.67 -4.22 -46.14
CA GLN A 221 -31.32 -5.37 -46.98
C GLN A 221 -31.48 -6.70 -46.24
N ARG A 222 -31.39 -6.68 -44.90
CA ARG A 222 -31.56 -7.88 -44.07
C ARG A 222 -33.01 -8.25 -43.83
N VAL A 223 -33.96 -7.35 -44.09
CA VAL A 223 -35.38 -7.60 -43.86
C VAL A 223 -35.89 -8.71 -44.79
N GLY A 224 -36.46 -9.75 -44.18
CA GLY A 224 -36.90 -10.99 -44.82
C GLY A 224 -35.89 -12.14 -44.77
N THR A 225 -34.64 -11.90 -44.37
CA THR A 225 -33.63 -12.96 -44.24
C THR A 225 -33.83 -13.78 -42.97
N VAL A 226 -33.46 -15.07 -43.02
CA VAL A 226 -33.51 -15.98 -41.87
C VAL A 226 -32.20 -15.87 -41.10
N VAL A 227 -32.27 -15.58 -39.81
CA VAL A 227 -31.10 -15.50 -38.93
C VAL A 227 -30.75 -16.90 -38.43
N GLN A 228 -29.50 -17.29 -38.61
CA GLN A 228 -28.94 -18.55 -38.09
C GLN A 228 -27.83 -18.28 -37.07
N GLY A 229 -27.61 -19.24 -36.16
CA GLY A 229 -26.50 -19.19 -35.21
C GLY A 229 -26.60 -18.08 -34.15
N ASN A 230 -27.82 -17.65 -33.80
CA ASN A 230 -28.04 -16.62 -32.79
C ASN A 230 -28.78 -17.20 -31.58
N ALA A 231 -28.03 -17.42 -30.50
CA ALA A 231 -28.53 -18.03 -29.27
C ALA A 231 -29.70 -17.27 -28.62
N LEU A 232 -29.81 -15.95 -28.84
CA LEU A 232 -30.94 -15.18 -28.30
C LEU A 232 -32.24 -15.55 -28.99
N ILE A 233 -32.20 -15.74 -30.31
CA ILE A 233 -33.40 -16.06 -31.09
C ILE A 233 -33.96 -17.43 -30.68
N ASP A 234 -33.09 -18.35 -30.26
CA ASP A 234 -33.47 -19.67 -29.78
C ASP A 234 -34.20 -19.62 -28.42
N LEU A 235 -34.04 -18.54 -27.64
CA LEU A 235 -34.71 -18.35 -26.36
C LEU A 235 -36.11 -17.74 -26.50
N LEU A 236 -36.39 -17.01 -27.59
CA LEU A 236 -37.66 -16.31 -27.81
C LEU A 236 -38.91 -17.20 -27.68
N PRO A 237 -38.93 -18.47 -28.14
CA PRO A 237 -40.11 -19.32 -27.97
C PRO A 237 -40.33 -19.77 -26.52
N THR A 238 -39.30 -19.72 -25.68
CA THR A 238 -39.30 -20.30 -24.32
C THR A 238 -39.53 -19.27 -23.22
N LEU A 239 -39.11 -18.03 -23.43
CA LEU A 239 -39.13 -16.98 -22.42
C LEU A 239 -39.86 -15.73 -22.94
N PRO A 240 -40.77 -15.13 -22.16
CA PRO A 240 -41.51 -13.93 -22.59
C PRO A 240 -40.63 -12.68 -22.64
N SER A 241 -39.58 -12.61 -21.82
CA SER A 241 -38.54 -11.59 -21.87
C SER A 241 -37.26 -12.08 -21.19
N GLY A 242 -36.12 -11.46 -21.50
CA GLY A 242 -34.85 -11.82 -20.89
C GLY A 242 -33.68 -10.98 -21.37
N THR A 243 -32.49 -11.31 -20.88
CA THR A 243 -31.22 -10.67 -21.23
C THR A 243 -30.22 -11.72 -21.68
N LEU A 244 -29.33 -11.35 -22.59
CA LEU A 244 -28.22 -12.19 -23.00
C LEU A 244 -27.05 -11.34 -23.51
N ALA A 245 -25.83 -11.68 -23.07
CA ALA A 245 -24.63 -11.24 -23.75
C ALA A 245 -24.31 -12.24 -24.87
N LEU A 246 -24.22 -11.76 -26.11
CA LEU A 246 -23.97 -12.60 -27.28
C LEU A 246 -23.04 -11.92 -28.27
N THR A 247 -22.57 -12.66 -29.27
CA THR A 247 -21.86 -12.10 -30.41
C THR A 247 -22.79 -12.05 -31.61
N ASN A 248 -22.89 -10.90 -32.27
CA ASN A 248 -23.76 -10.75 -33.43
C ASN A 248 -23.13 -11.32 -34.72
N SER A 249 -23.87 -11.28 -35.83
CA SER A 249 -23.41 -11.79 -37.14
C SER A 249 -22.21 -11.05 -37.75
N GLN A 250 -21.82 -9.91 -37.17
CA GLN A 250 -20.63 -9.13 -37.55
C GLN A 250 -19.46 -9.35 -36.57
N ASN A 251 -19.54 -10.37 -35.72
CA ASN A 251 -18.54 -10.71 -34.72
C ASN A 251 -18.30 -9.61 -33.66
N VAL A 252 -19.35 -8.83 -33.35
CA VAL A 252 -19.33 -7.80 -32.31
C VAL A 252 -20.03 -8.34 -31.06
N GLU A 253 -19.38 -8.22 -29.90
CA GLU A 253 -19.99 -8.53 -28.61
C GLU A 253 -21.08 -7.52 -28.27
N MET A 254 -22.29 -8.03 -28.08
CA MET A 254 -23.50 -7.27 -27.82
C MET A 254 -24.09 -7.65 -26.46
N LEU A 255 -24.62 -6.66 -25.76
CA LEU A 255 -25.49 -6.82 -24.62
C LEU A 255 -26.92 -6.64 -25.11
N ALA A 256 -27.72 -7.71 -25.08
CA ALA A 256 -29.07 -7.71 -25.63
C ALA A 256 -30.12 -7.96 -24.55
N GLY A 257 -31.26 -7.30 -24.72
CA GLY A 257 -32.51 -7.60 -24.03
C GLY A 257 -33.59 -7.89 -25.05
N PHE A 258 -34.49 -8.81 -24.71
CA PHE A 258 -35.55 -9.25 -25.61
C PHE A 258 -36.90 -9.36 -24.90
N ALA A 259 -37.96 -9.25 -25.68
CA ALA A 259 -39.32 -9.53 -25.24
C ALA A 259 -40.18 -10.02 -26.41
N THR A 260 -41.21 -10.81 -26.13
CA THR A 260 -42.09 -11.40 -27.14
C THR A 260 -43.39 -10.61 -27.32
N VAL A 261 -43.93 -10.63 -28.53
CA VAL A 261 -45.26 -10.13 -28.91
C VAL A 261 -46.15 -11.36 -29.17
N PRO A 262 -46.93 -11.83 -28.18
CA PRO A 262 -47.60 -13.13 -28.25
C PRO A 262 -48.61 -13.25 -29.39
N SER A 263 -49.40 -12.20 -29.66
CA SER A 263 -50.44 -12.21 -30.72
C SER A 263 -49.88 -12.55 -32.10
N ALA A 264 -48.65 -12.10 -32.38
CA ALA A 264 -47.99 -12.27 -33.66
C ALA A 264 -46.85 -13.30 -33.64
N ARG A 265 -46.50 -13.82 -32.45
CA ARG A 265 -45.32 -14.68 -32.22
C ARG A 265 -44.03 -14.04 -32.72
N TRP A 266 -43.86 -12.75 -32.44
CA TRP A 266 -42.63 -12.01 -32.76
C TRP A 266 -41.75 -11.85 -31.53
N GLY A 267 -40.44 -11.72 -31.75
CA GLY A 267 -39.48 -11.30 -30.75
C GLY A 267 -38.92 -9.93 -31.10
N VAL A 268 -39.03 -8.99 -30.16
CA VAL A 268 -38.39 -7.67 -30.22
C VAL A 268 -37.09 -7.73 -29.45
N VAL A 269 -35.99 -7.33 -30.10
CA VAL A 269 -34.66 -7.37 -29.50
C VAL A 269 -34.05 -5.98 -29.54
N ALA A 270 -33.60 -5.49 -28.40
CA ALA A 270 -32.80 -4.28 -28.26
C ALA A 270 -31.39 -4.67 -27.83
N GLN A 271 -30.37 -4.17 -28.51
CA GLN A 271 -28.98 -4.52 -28.18
C GLN A 271 -28.02 -3.36 -28.38
N GLN A 272 -26.90 -3.41 -27.67
CA GLN A 272 -25.81 -2.44 -27.79
C GLN A 272 -24.42 -3.09 -27.67
N PRO A 273 -23.38 -2.51 -28.28
CA PRO A 273 -22.03 -3.09 -28.24
C PRO A 273 -21.40 -2.99 -26.84
N LEU A 274 -20.80 -4.09 -26.37
CA LEU A 274 -20.12 -4.14 -25.07
C LEU A 274 -19.01 -3.08 -24.99
N SER A 275 -18.23 -2.92 -26.06
CA SER A 275 -17.11 -1.97 -26.14
C SER A 275 -17.55 -0.52 -25.90
N ARG A 276 -18.78 -0.17 -26.32
CA ARG A 276 -19.36 1.16 -26.12
C ARG A 276 -19.94 1.32 -24.72
N THR A 277 -20.57 0.28 -24.18
CA THR A 277 -21.05 0.25 -22.79
C THR A 277 -19.91 0.44 -21.79
N VAL A 278 -18.74 -0.16 -22.03
CA VAL A 278 -17.58 -0.05 -21.12
C VAL A 278 -16.64 1.12 -21.47
N ALA A 279 -16.86 1.84 -22.57
CA ALA A 279 -16.01 2.96 -22.97
C ALA A 279 -15.86 4.05 -21.88
N PRO A 280 -16.91 4.42 -21.11
CA PRO A 280 -16.80 5.37 -20.01
C PRO A 280 -15.84 4.93 -18.90
N LEU A 281 -15.51 3.64 -18.78
CA LEU A 281 -14.54 3.17 -17.78
C LEU A 281 -13.15 3.72 -18.03
N ASN A 282 -12.74 3.95 -19.28
CA ASN A 282 -11.39 4.43 -19.58
C ASN A 282 -11.17 5.84 -19.03
N THR A 283 -12.16 6.71 -19.15
CA THR A 283 -12.10 8.08 -18.62
C THR A 283 -12.23 8.08 -17.09
N LEU A 284 -13.11 7.24 -16.52
CA LEU A 284 -13.21 7.04 -15.08
C LEU A 284 -11.88 6.56 -14.48
N VAL A 285 -11.23 5.58 -15.12
CA VAL A 285 -9.93 5.06 -14.72
C VAL A 285 -8.87 6.16 -14.70
N LEU A 286 -8.77 6.96 -15.77
CA LEU A 286 -7.82 8.07 -15.84
C LEU A 286 -8.08 9.12 -14.75
N ASN A 287 -9.34 9.43 -14.48
CA ASN A 287 -9.72 10.37 -13.41
C ASN A 287 -9.38 9.81 -12.02
N VAL A 288 -9.65 8.54 -11.77
CA VAL A 288 -9.31 7.87 -10.50
C VAL A 288 -7.80 7.84 -10.29
N ILE A 289 -7.02 7.50 -11.32
CA ILE A 289 -5.55 7.55 -11.26
C ILE A 289 -5.09 8.97 -10.98
N GLY A 290 -5.61 9.96 -11.70
CA GLY A 290 -5.28 11.38 -11.52
C GLY A 290 -5.55 11.89 -10.10
N ALA A 291 -6.64 11.45 -9.47
CA ALA A 291 -6.96 11.78 -8.09
C ALA A 291 -6.12 10.99 -7.06
N SER A 292 -5.79 9.73 -7.36
CA SER A 292 -5.09 8.84 -6.43
C SER A 292 -3.58 9.11 -6.34
N VAL A 293 -2.94 9.52 -7.44
CA VAL A 293 -1.49 9.77 -7.48
C VAL A 293 -1.06 10.87 -6.51
N PRO A 294 -1.68 12.07 -6.47
CA PRO A 294 -1.33 13.10 -5.50
C PRO A 294 -1.50 12.63 -4.06
N LEU A 295 -2.59 11.91 -3.76
CA LEU A 295 -2.85 11.37 -2.43
C LEU A 295 -1.79 10.32 -2.03
N ALA A 296 -1.42 9.44 -2.96
CA ALA A 296 -0.36 8.45 -2.75
C ALA A 296 1.01 9.12 -2.54
N LEU A 297 1.31 10.21 -3.24
CA LEU A 297 2.53 10.99 -3.05
C LEU A 297 2.57 11.63 -1.67
N VAL A 298 1.48 12.29 -1.24
CA VAL A 298 1.38 12.88 0.10
C VAL A 298 1.52 11.80 1.18
N GLY A 299 0.84 10.67 1.03
CA GLY A 299 0.97 9.53 1.93
C GLY A 299 2.39 8.95 1.97
N SER A 300 3.06 8.85 0.83
CA SER A 300 4.45 8.40 0.74
C SER A 300 5.43 9.35 1.41
N LEU A 301 5.23 10.67 1.25
CA LEU A 301 6.01 11.69 1.94
C LEU A 301 5.81 11.65 3.46
N LEU A 302 4.57 11.43 3.91
CA LEU A 302 4.25 11.26 5.33
C LEU A 302 4.90 10.00 5.91
N LEU A 303 4.83 8.86 5.21
CA LEU A 303 5.49 7.61 5.61
C LEU A 303 7.02 7.77 5.66
N TRP A 304 7.60 8.47 4.69
CA TRP A 304 9.01 8.80 4.67
C TRP A 304 9.44 9.66 5.85
N TRP A 305 8.65 10.68 6.16
CA TRP A 305 8.87 11.53 7.33
C TRP A 305 8.72 10.75 8.65
N LEU A 306 7.70 9.91 8.78
CA LEU A 306 7.49 9.09 9.98
C LEU A 306 8.63 8.09 10.19
N ALA A 307 9.08 7.41 9.12
CA ALA A 307 10.23 6.50 9.17
C ALA A 307 11.51 7.22 9.61
N LEU A 308 11.69 8.49 9.19
CA LEU A 308 12.77 9.33 9.67
C LEU A 308 12.66 9.63 11.17
N VAL A 309 11.46 9.99 11.64
CA VAL A 309 11.21 10.31 13.06
C VAL A 309 11.43 9.09 13.97
N ILE A 310 11.02 7.89 13.53
CA ILE A 310 11.16 6.64 14.27
C ILE A 310 12.62 6.15 14.27
N ALA A 311 13.31 6.15 13.12
CA ALA A 311 14.65 5.59 13.02
C ALA A 311 15.76 6.49 13.64
N ARG A 312 15.54 7.80 13.70
CA ARG A 312 16.56 8.78 14.17
C ARG A 312 17.12 8.47 15.57
N PRO A 313 16.32 8.26 16.63
CA PRO A 313 16.85 7.96 17.96
C PRO A 313 17.70 6.69 18.01
N LEU A 314 17.28 5.60 17.35
CA LEU A 314 18.04 4.35 17.29
C LEU A 314 19.37 4.53 16.57
N TRP A 315 19.38 5.26 15.46
CA TRP A 315 20.61 5.54 14.73
C TRP A 315 21.58 6.38 15.55
N GLN A 316 21.08 7.40 16.27
CA GLN A 316 21.90 8.22 17.17
C GLN A 316 22.49 7.38 18.31
N LEU A 317 21.69 6.55 18.99
CA LEU A 317 22.17 5.66 20.05
C LEU A 317 23.21 4.66 19.52
N ALA A 318 22.96 4.04 18.37
CA ALA A 318 23.91 3.11 17.75
C ALA A 318 25.20 3.81 17.28
N ALA A 319 25.11 5.06 16.82
CA ALA A 319 26.27 5.86 16.43
C ALA A 319 27.12 6.26 17.64
N SER A 320 26.49 6.65 18.75
CA SER A 320 27.20 6.95 19.99
C SER A 320 27.80 5.70 20.63
N ALA A 321 27.11 4.55 20.58
CA ALA A 321 27.65 3.27 21.03
C ALA A 321 28.93 2.84 20.28
N ARG A 322 29.07 3.21 19.00
CA ARG A 322 30.30 2.95 18.23
C ARG A 322 31.48 3.86 18.64
N ARG A 323 31.24 4.92 19.40
CA ARG A 323 32.26 5.90 19.83
C ARG A 323 32.52 5.85 21.33
N MET A 324 32.31 4.69 21.97
CA MET A 324 32.41 4.51 23.44
C MET A 324 33.72 4.98 24.07
N ASP A 325 34.80 5.05 23.31
CA ASP A 325 36.12 5.45 23.83
C ASP A 325 36.30 6.97 23.98
N SER A 326 35.31 7.78 23.57
CA SER A 326 35.40 9.24 23.67
C SER A 326 34.83 9.77 24.99
N ALA A 327 35.54 10.71 25.63
CA ALA A 327 35.15 11.29 26.92
C ALA A 327 33.74 11.93 26.92
N ASN A 328 33.26 12.35 25.75
CA ASN A 328 31.96 13.03 25.60
C ASN A 328 30.79 12.09 25.28
N THR A 329 31.02 10.77 25.20
CA THR A 329 29.99 9.81 24.78
C THR A 329 28.78 9.81 25.72
N ALA A 330 28.99 9.98 27.02
CA ALA A 330 27.92 10.04 28.01
C ALA A 330 26.99 11.26 27.79
N GLU A 331 27.58 12.43 27.53
CA GLU A 331 26.82 13.66 27.24
C GLU A 331 26.05 13.54 25.93
N ASP A 332 26.67 12.98 24.90
CA ASP A 332 26.02 12.76 23.61
C ASP A 332 24.81 11.82 23.75
N LEU A 333 24.94 10.73 24.52
CA LEU A 333 23.81 9.85 24.84
C LEU A 333 22.69 10.59 25.56
N HIS A 334 23.02 11.43 26.54
CA HIS A 334 22.04 12.19 27.29
C HIS A 334 21.22 13.14 26.39
N ARG A 335 21.84 13.71 25.36
CA ARG A 335 21.18 14.60 24.38
C ARG A 335 20.22 13.87 23.42
N VAL A 336 20.35 12.55 23.25
CA VAL A 336 19.46 11.79 22.36
C VAL A 336 18.03 11.78 22.92
N ARG A 337 17.08 12.30 22.14
CA ARG A 337 15.65 12.32 22.47
C ARG A 337 14.98 10.99 22.11
N ALA A 338 14.97 10.06 23.05
CA ALA A 338 14.29 8.78 22.94
C ALA A 338 12.80 8.90 23.28
N TRP A 339 11.97 9.17 22.26
CA TRP A 339 10.56 9.52 22.45
C TRP A 339 9.59 8.32 22.55
N TYR A 340 10.05 7.12 22.19
CA TYR A 340 9.29 5.87 22.29
C TYR A 340 10.03 4.86 23.16
N PHE A 341 9.28 3.85 23.60
CA PHE A 341 9.66 2.89 24.63
C PHE A 341 11.00 2.20 24.34
N GLU A 342 11.16 1.57 23.18
CA GLU A 342 12.34 0.77 22.83
C GLU A 342 13.62 1.63 22.76
N ALA A 343 13.52 2.84 22.20
CA ALA A 343 14.66 3.77 22.19
C ALA A 343 15.02 4.25 23.60
N ALA A 344 14.02 4.44 24.48
CA ALA A 344 14.24 4.91 25.84
C ALA A 344 14.88 3.81 26.70
N GLU A 345 14.44 2.56 26.53
CA GLU A 345 15.04 1.40 27.17
C GLU A 345 16.49 1.19 26.72
N LEU A 346 16.75 1.25 25.41
CA LEU A 346 18.11 1.13 24.87
C LEU A 346 19.04 2.24 25.40
N LYS A 347 18.55 3.49 25.46
CA LYS A 347 19.30 4.61 26.05
C LYS A 347 19.67 4.34 27.51
N ARG A 348 18.72 3.86 28.31
CA ARG A 348 18.95 3.54 29.73
C ARG A 348 19.98 2.41 29.90
N ALA A 349 19.82 1.32 29.15
CA ALA A 349 20.75 0.20 29.18
C ALA A 349 22.18 0.62 28.79
N LEU A 350 22.32 1.46 27.76
CA LEU A 350 23.62 1.95 27.29
C LEU A 350 24.28 2.87 28.30
N LEU A 351 23.53 3.81 28.92
CA LEU A 351 24.05 4.67 30.00
C LEU A 351 24.46 3.87 31.23
N PHE A 352 23.66 2.88 31.63
CA PHE A 352 23.99 1.99 32.73
C PHE A 352 25.28 1.21 32.46
N GLY A 353 25.40 0.63 31.26
CA GLY A 353 26.61 -0.08 30.84
C GLY A 353 27.84 0.82 30.84
N LEU A 354 27.71 2.06 30.36
CA LEU A 354 28.81 3.03 30.33
C LEU A 354 29.29 3.39 31.74
N ASN A 355 28.37 3.63 32.69
CA ASN A 355 28.72 3.91 34.08
C ASN A 355 29.46 2.73 34.72
N LEU A 356 28.97 1.51 34.51
CA LEU A 356 29.62 0.29 35.03
C LEU A 356 31.04 0.11 34.46
N LEU A 357 31.23 0.39 33.17
CA LEU A 357 32.56 0.35 32.55
C LEU A 357 33.50 1.41 33.16
N HIS A 358 33.04 2.65 33.35
CA HIS A 358 33.83 3.71 33.96
C HIS A 358 34.24 3.36 35.40
N GLU A 359 33.31 2.84 36.21
CA GLU A 359 33.62 2.39 37.58
C GLU A 359 34.66 1.27 37.58
N ARG A 360 34.53 0.29 36.68
CA ARG A 360 35.46 -0.83 36.59
C ARG A 360 36.84 -0.40 36.13
N ILE A 361 36.93 0.47 35.12
CA ILE A 361 38.20 1.05 34.67
C ILE A 361 38.84 1.86 35.80
N GLY A 362 38.07 2.72 36.49
CA GLY A 362 38.56 3.51 37.62
C GLY A 362 39.06 2.66 38.79
N ARG A 363 38.41 1.52 39.07
CA ARG A 363 38.88 0.55 40.06
C ARG A 363 40.19 -0.13 39.62
N LEU A 364 40.26 -0.63 38.38
CA LEU A 364 41.47 -1.26 37.84
C LEU A 364 42.66 -0.28 37.81
N ASN A 365 42.42 0.98 37.44
CA ASN A 365 43.47 2.00 37.48
C ASN A 365 43.99 2.23 38.91
N ARG A 366 43.11 2.29 39.91
CA ARG A 366 43.53 2.41 41.32
C ARG A 366 44.33 1.20 41.78
N GLU A 367 43.84 -0.02 41.52
CA GLU A 367 44.54 -1.26 41.87
C GLU A 367 45.90 -1.38 41.15
N ALA A 368 46.03 -0.86 39.93
CA ALA A 368 47.28 -0.87 39.18
C ALA A 368 48.30 0.19 39.64
N GLN A 369 47.86 1.27 40.29
CA GLN A 369 48.70 2.41 40.69
C GLN A 369 49.01 2.45 42.20
N THR A 370 48.49 1.54 42.99
CA THR A 370 48.78 1.45 44.44
C THR A 370 49.65 0.24 44.77
N ASP A 371 50.44 0.36 45.84
CA ASP A 371 51.21 -0.73 46.43
C ASP A 371 50.27 -1.57 47.32
N PRO A 372 50.12 -2.89 47.08
CA PRO A 372 49.15 -3.70 47.80
C PRO A 372 49.47 -3.88 49.29
N LEU A 373 50.74 -3.68 49.70
CA LEU A 373 51.17 -3.87 51.08
C LEU A 373 50.92 -2.63 51.94
N THR A 374 51.29 -1.45 51.44
CA THR A 374 51.21 -0.18 52.19
C THR A 374 50.00 0.67 51.83
N GLY A 375 49.35 0.41 50.69
CA GLY A 375 48.28 1.23 50.13
C GLY A 375 48.74 2.63 49.70
N LEU A 376 50.06 2.87 49.61
CA LEU A 376 50.64 4.07 49.02
C LEU A 376 50.65 3.95 47.49
N VAL A 377 51.00 5.03 46.78
CA VAL A 377 51.19 4.99 45.34
C VAL A 377 52.38 4.07 45.02
N ASN A 378 52.27 3.21 44.01
CA ASN A 378 53.39 2.39 43.56
C ASN A 378 54.25 3.15 42.54
N ARG A 379 55.37 2.57 42.11
CA ARG A 379 56.25 3.18 41.11
C ARG A 379 55.53 3.66 39.84
N ARG A 380 54.54 2.91 39.34
CA ARG A 380 53.79 3.29 38.12
C ARG A 380 52.89 4.50 38.36
N GLY A 381 52.25 4.57 39.52
CA GLY A 381 51.46 5.75 39.90
C GLY A 381 52.34 6.98 40.15
N LEU A 382 53.56 6.80 40.67
CA LEU A 382 54.53 7.88 40.82
C LEU A 382 54.96 8.46 39.47
N GLU A 383 55.34 7.61 38.52
CA GLU A 383 55.71 8.03 37.16
C GLU A 383 54.57 8.83 36.51
N PHE A 384 53.32 8.35 36.68
CA PHE A 384 52.14 9.07 36.22
C PHE A 384 51.99 10.45 36.88
N SER A 385 52.06 10.53 38.21
CA SER A 385 51.93 11.81 38.94
C SER A 385 53.07 12.79 38.64
N LEU A 386 54.30 12.29 38.46
CA LEU A 386 55.44 13.11 38.08
C LEU A 386 55.24 13.74 36.69
N SER A 387 54.81 12.93 35.72
CA SER A 387 54.51 13.43 34.36
C SER A 387 53.40 14.48 34.34
N LEU A 388 52.42 14.36 35.24
CA LEU A 388 51.34 15.35 35.39
C LEU A 388 51.87 16.68 35.96
N LEU A 389 52.66 16.63 37.03
CA LEU A 389 53.27 17.83 37.63
C LEU A 389 54.21 18.55 36.66
N GLU A 390 54.95 17.78 35.86
CA GLU A 390 55.82 18.30 34.81
C GLU A 390 55.03 19.00 33.69
N ALA A 391 53.96 18.36 33.20
CA ALA A 391 53.08 18.96 32.19
C ALA A 391 52.35 20.23 32.67
N GLU A 392 52.03 20.30 33.96
CA GLU A 392 51.45 21.48 34.60
C GLU A 392 52.48 22.57 34.93
N GLY A 393 53.78 22.30 34.80
CA GLY A 393 54.85 23.20 35.23
C GLY A 393 54.84 23.48 36.74
N ARG A 394 54.28 22.57 37.53
CA ARG A 394 54.05 22.77 38.96
C ARG A 394 55.28 22.36 39.77
N ARG A 395 55.98 23.37 40.33
CA ARG A 395 57.14 23.16 41.23
C ARG A 395 56.81 22.17 42.34
N PHE A 396 57.76 21.30 42.67
CA PHE A 396 57.62 20.34 43.76
C PHE A 396 58.97 20.07 44.43
N SER A 397 58.93 19.59 45.67
CA SER A 397 60.10 19.00 46.32
C SER A 397 59.92 17.50 46.45
N ALA A 398 60.99 16.74 46.21
CA ALA A 398 61.03 15.29 46.35
C ALA A 398 61.84 14.90 47.58
N ILE A 399 61.31 13.94 48.35
CA ILE A 399 61.99 13.31 49.47
C ILE A 399 62.11 11.82 49.15
N VAL A 400 63.31 11.32 48.99
CA VAL A 400 63.57 9.87 48.84
C VAL A 400 64.04 9.36 50.20
N MET A 401 63.47 8.27 50.67
CA MET A 401 63.80 7.68 51.96
C MET A 401 63.97 6.17 51.87
N ASP A 402 64.76 5.66 52.79
CA ASP A 402 65.01 4.23 52.90
C ASP A 402 65.20 3.85 54.36
N VAL A 403 64.72 2.66 54.70
CA VAL A 403 64.76 2.13 56.07
C VAL A 403 66.14 1.58 56.38
N ASP A 404 66.80 2.20 57.36
CA ASP A 404 68.16 1.83 57.71
C ASP A 404 68.22 0.39 58.26
N HIS A 405 69.10 -0.42 57.67
CA HIS A 405 69.30 -1.83 58.02
C HIS A 405 68.07 -2.73 57.86
N PHE A 406 67.11 -2.41 56.95
CA PHE A 406 65.89 -3.21 56.78
C PHE A 406 66.15 -4.69 56.44
N LYS A 407 67.17 -4.99 55.63
CA LYS A 407 67.59 -6.39 55.39
C LYS A 407 67.85 -7.16 56.69
N ARG A 408 68.48 -6.54 57.70
CA ARG A 408 68.73 -7.16 59.01
C ARG A 408 67.43 -7.44 59.77
N ILE A 409 66.43 -6.57 59.62
CA ILE A 409 65.09 -6.76 60.21
C ILE A 409 64.44 -8.00 59.61
N ASN A 410 64.43 -8.13 58.28
CA ASN A 410 63.92 -9.32 57.60
C ASN A 410 64.68 -10.59 57.99
N ASP A 411 66.01 -10.53 58.02
CA ASP A 411 66.86 -11.68 58.34
C ASP A 411 66.68 -12.14 59.79
N SER A 412 66.36 -11.23 60.72
CA SER A 412 66.23 -11.53 62.17
C SER A 412 64.81 -11.85 62.62
N HIS A 413 63.79 -11.25 62.00
CA HIS A 413 62.39 -11.34 62.46
C HIS A 413 61.42 -11.88 61.40
N GLY A 414 61.92 -12.25 60.22
CA GLY A 414 61.14 -12.75 59.09
C GLY A 414 60.41 -11.65 58.32
N HIS A 415 60.02 -11.98 57.09
CA HIS A 415 59.39 -11.05 56.16
C HIS A 415 58.06 -10.46 56.64
N ASP A 416 57.23 -11.24 57.35
CA ASP A 416 55.95 -10.73 57.88
C ASP A 416 56.14 -9.56 58.86
N THR A 417 57.23 -9.59 59.64
CA THR A 417 57.60 -8.52 60.57
C THR A 417 58.15 -7.31 59.81
N GLY A 418 58.96 -7.53 58.77
CA GLY A 418 59.39 -6.47 57.86
C GLY A 418 58.20 -5.78 57.16
N ASP A 419 57.21 -6.54 56.72
CA ASP A 419 55.97 -6.03 56.14
C ASP A 419 55.18 -5.18 57.14
N ALA A 420 55.13 -5.57 58.41
CA ALA A 420 54.52 -4.77 59.47
C ALA A 420 55.25 -3.44 59.68
N VAL A 421 56.59 -3.45 59.65
CA VAL A 421 57.43 -2.22 59.71
C VAL A 421 57.11 -1.29 58.53
N LEU A 422 57.01 -1.82 57.31
CA LEU A 422 56.70 -1.02 56.12
C LEU A 422 55.29 -0.41 56.18
N ARG A 423 54.29 -1.14 56.69
CA ARG A 423 52.93 -0.61 56.91
C ARG A 423 52.92 0.52 57.94
N GLN A 424 53.67 0.35 59.03
CA GLN A 424 53.77 1.36 60.08
C GLN A 424 54.49 2.62 59.58
N LEU A 425 55.56 2.45 58.79
CA LEU A 425 56.24 3.56 58.13
C LEU A 425 55.30 4.34 57.22
N ALA A 426 54.54 3.64 56.37
CA ALA A 426 53.54 4.26 55.52
C ALA A 426 52.46 5.03 56.33
N HIS A 427 52.08 4.53 57.50
CA HIS A 427 51.18 5.22 58.41
C HIS A 427 51.81 6.51 58.99
N SER A 428 53.07 6.46 59.41
CA SER A 428 53.83 7.64 59.87
C SER A 428 53.97 8.69 58.77
N MET A 429 54.25 8.27 57.53
CA MET A 429 54.31 9.18 56.36
C MET A 429 52.97 9.89 56.16
N ARG A 430 51.84 9.17 56.19
CA ARG A 430 50.50 9.76 56.04
C ARG A 430 50.18 10.80 57.12
N ARG A 431 50.62 10.57 58.36
CA ARG A 431 50.41 11.53 59.47
C ARG A 431 51.28 12.78 59.36
N CYS A 432 52.41 12.70 58.66
CA CYS A 432 53.35 13.80 58.51
C CYS A 432 53.05 14.71 57.32
N CYS A 433 52.20 14.27 56.40
CA CYS A 433 51.92 14.94 55.14
C CYS A 433 50.53 15.56 55.11
N ARG A 434 50.37 16.58 54.28
CA ARG A 434 49.09 17.28 54.07
C ARG A 434 48.31 16.62 52.93
N GLU A 435 47.03 16.98 52.85
CA GLU A 435 46.18 16.63 51.71
C GLU A 435 46.78 17.24 50.42
N GLY A 436 47.07 16.38 49.44
CA GLY A 436 47.69 16.77 48.16
C GLY A 436 49.18 16.39 48.02
N ASP A 437 49.84 15.93 49.08
CA ASP A 437 51.18 15.34 48.98
C ASP A 437 51.08 13.90 48.44
N LEU A 438 52.00 13.50 47.55
CA LEU A 438 52.03 12.15 46.99
C LEU A 438 53.00 11.29 47.79
N LEU A 439 52.50 10.19 48.36
CA LEU A 439 53.31 9.21 49.08
C LEU A 439 53.42 7.95 48.25
N CYS A 440 54.65 7.53 47.99
CA CYS A 440 54.97 6.40 47.13
C CYS A 440 55.89 5.39 47.83
N ARG A 441 55.69 4.11 47.50
CA ARG A 441 56.68 3.06 47.70
C ARG A 441 57.20 2.61 46.33
N THR A 442 58.48 2.88 46.06
CA THR A 442 59.10 2.62 44.75
C THR A 442 59.71 1.22 44.66
N GLY A 443 60.06 0.61 45.80
CA GLY A 443 60.75 -0.67 45.89
C GLY A 443 60.54 -1.40 47.22
N GLY A 444 61.46 -2.31 47.57
CA GLY A 444 61.35 -3.16 48.76
C GLY A 444 61.25 -2.36 50.06
N GLU A 445 62.25 -1.53 50.34
CA GLU A 445 62.35 -0.67 51.54
C GLU A 445 62.43 0.83 51.20
N GLU A 446 62.22 1.17 49.93
CA GLU A 446 62.36 2.51 49.39
C GLU A 446 61.01 3.21 49.28
N PHE A 447 60.94 4.42 49.85
CA PHE A 447 59.77 5.28 49.80
C PHE A 447 60.15 6.64 49.25
N LEU A 448 59.15 7.32 48.70
CA LEU A 448 59.31 8.61 48.08
C LEU A 448 58.10 9.49 48.40
N MET A 449 58.35 10.75 48.69
CA MET A 449 57.30 11.76 48.76
C MET A 449 57.50 12.81 47.70
N LEU A 450 56.43 13.19 47.00
CA LEU A 450 56.38 14.43 46.23
C LEU A 450 55.51 15.42 46.99
N LEU A 451 56.05 16.63 47.19
CA LEU A 451 55.40 17.73 47.88
C LEU A 451 55.15 18.88 46.89
N PRO A 452 54.02 18.88 46.15
CA PRO A 452 53.73 19.92 45.18
C PRO A 452 53.62 21.30 45.84
N GLY A 453 54.35 22.28 45.31
CA GLY A 453 54.38 23.66 45.80
C GLY A 453 55.12 23.87 47.13
N ALA A 454 55.77 22.85 47.68
CA ALA A 454 56.71 23.03 48.79
C ALA A 454 58.08 23.44 48.24
N ASP A 455 58.74 24.37 48.91
CA ASP A 455 60.15 24.70 48.64
C ASP A 455 61.08 23.68 49.33
N LEU A 456 62.38 23.86 49.13
CA LEU A 456 63.41 22.97 49.69
C LEU A 456 63.42 22.99 51.23
N ALA A 457 63.21 24.16 51.85
CA ALA A 457 63.25 24.32 53.30
C ALA A 457 62.07 23.63 53.99
N VAL A 458 60.87 23.77 53.42
CA VAL A 458 59.67 23.08 53.89
C VAL A 458 59.83 21.57 53.73
N ALA A 459 60.34 21.10 52.59
CA ALA A 459 60.57 19.68 52.38
C ALA A 459 61.60 19.08 53.34
N ALA A 460 62.70 19.79 53.61
CA ALA A 460 63.67 19.39 54.61
C ALA A 460 63.06 19.32 56.02
N SER A 461 62.20 20.28 56.38
CA SER A 461 61.47 20.26 57.65
C SER A 461 60.51 19.07 57.78
N VAL A 462 59.81 18.72 56.70
CA VAL A 462 58.93 17.53 56.64
C VAL A 462 59.75 16.25 56.77
N ALA A 463 60.88 16.16 56.06
CA ALA A 463 61.78 15.01 56.12
C ALA A 463 62.33 14.81 57.54
N GLU A 464 62.78 15.87 58.21
CA GLU A 464 63.35 15.81 59.55
C GLU A 464 62.28 15.45 60.60
N ARG A 465 61.07 16.01 60.46
CA ARG A 465 59.94 15.65 61.31
C ARG A 465 59.60 14.17 61.18
N LEU A 466 59.56 13.64 59.95
CA LEU A 466 59.28 12.22 59.75
C LEU A 466 60.40 11.35 60.35
N ARG A 467 61.68 11.72 60.15
CA ARG A 467 62.83 11.02 60.72
C ARG A 467 62.71 10.91 62.24
N ALA A 468 62.46 12.02 62.91
CA ALA A 468 62.31 12.08 64.37
C ALA A 468 61.11 11.23 64.85
N ILE A 469 59.97 11.29 64.15
CA ILE A 469 58.80 10.48 64.50
C ILE A 469 59.10 8.97 64.40
N ILE A 470 59.86 8.55 63.39
CA ILE A 470 60.21 7.14 63.20
C ILE A 470 61.20 6.69 64.28
N GLU A 471 62.22 7.50 64.57
CA GLU A 471 63.18 7.24 65.64
C GLU A 471 62.51 7.12 67.02
N ASP A 472 61.55 8.01 67.31
CA ASP A 472 60.82 8.04 68.59
C ASP A 472 59.68 7.00 68.69
N THR A 473 59.40 6.25 67.61
CA THR A 473 58.32 5.25 67.58
C THR A 473 58.88 3.84 67.40
N PRO A 474 59.35 3.19 68.47
CA PRO A 474 59.85 1.81 68.39
C PRO A 474 58.74 0.85 67.97
N ILE A 475 59.08 -0.10 67.10
CA ILE A 475 58.14 -1.10 66.57
C ILE A 475 58.47 -2.45 67.18
N ALA A 476 57.62 -2.96 68.07
CA ALA A 476 57.80 -4.31 68.62
C ALA A 476 57.55 -5.38 67.54
N PRO A 477 58.38 -6.44 67.42
CA PRO A 477 59.53 -6.81 68.27
C PRO A 477 60.91 -6.28 67.78
N VAL A 478 60.94 -5.43 66.75
CA VAL A 478 62.16 -4.94 66.09
C VAL A 478 62.94 -3.93 66.95
N GLY A 479 62.23 -3.12 67.74
CA GLY A 479 62.81 -2.05 68.56
C GLY A 479 62.94 -0.74 67.78
N ASP A 480 64.04 -0.02 67.99
CA ASP A 480 64.28 1.30 67.41
C ASP A 480 64.49 1.20 65.89
N LEU A 481 63.72 1.98 65.14
CA LEU A 481 63.79 2.08 63.68
C LEU A 481 64.37 3.43 63.30
N THR A 482 65.29 3.43 62.34
CA THR A 482 65.84 4.69 61.79
C THR A 482 65.66 4.70 60.28
N VAL A 483 65.56 5.91 59.73
CA VAL A 483 65.45 6.14 58.29
C VAL A 483 66.47 7.20 57.87
N SER A 484 67.00 7.02 56.67
CA SER A 484 67.79 8.04 56.00
C SER A 484 66.94 8.69 54.92
N LEU A 485 67.06 10.01 54.74
CA LEU A 485 66.27 10.76 53.75
C LEU A 485 67.17 11.69 52.93
N GLY A 486 66.91 11.75 51.63
CA GLY A 486 67.47 12.72 50.71
C GLY A 486 66.39 13.65 50.16
N VAL A 487 66.66 14.95 50.12
CA VAL A 487 65.69 15.97 49.70
C VAL A 487 66.24 16.75 48.51
N ALA A 488 65.43 16.94 47.48
CA ALA A 488 65.74 17.83 46.35
C ALA A 488 64.51 18.65 45.94
N HIS A 489 64.75 19.81 45.34
CA HIS A 489 63.70 20.71 44.86
C HIS A 489 63.75 20.84 43.34
N TRP A 490 62.57 20.89 42.72
CA TRP A 490 62.42 21.11 41.28
C TRP A 490 61.83 22.51 41.01
N GLU A 491 62.61 23.36 40.34
CA GLU A 491 62.24 24.76 40.05
C GLU A 491 61.40 24.93 38.78
N GLY A 492 61.22 23.88 37.98
CA GLY A 492 60.39 23.86 36.77
C GLY A 492 61.15 24.03 35.44
N THR A 493 62.49 24.07 35.46
CA THR A 493 63.31 24.39 34.27
C THR A 493 64.10 23.21 33.69
N ASP A 494 64.35 22.16 34.49
CA ASP A 494 65.12 20.96 34.12
C ASP A 494 64.24 19.70 34.18
N ASP A 495 64.77 18.54 33.80
CA ASP A 495 64.05 17.24 33.86
C ASP A 495 63.68 16.85 35.30
N ALA A 496 62.40 16.60 35.55
CA ALA A 496 61.87 16.17 36.85
C ALA A 496 62.51 14.87 37.35
N ALA A 497 62.91 13.96 36.44
CA ALA A 497 63.66 12.76 36.79
C ALA A 497 65.06 13.09 37.34
N GLY A 498 65.67 14.18 36.87
CA GLY A 498 66.92 14.71 37.38
C GLY A 498 66.85 15.12 38.85
N THR A 499 65.73 15.72 39.28
CA THR A 499 65.49 16.06 40.70
C THR A 499 65.35 14.81 41.56
N LEU A 500 64.66 13.76 41.08
CA LEU A 500 64.59 12.49 41.80
C LEU A 500 65.97 11.85 41.97
N ALA A 501 66.80 11.87 40.91
CA ALA A 501 68.19 11.40 40.99
C ALA A 501 69.05 12.24 41.96
N ALA A 502 68.77 13.53 42.09
CA ALA A 502 69.45 14.39 43.06
C ALA A 502 69.07 14.04 44.50
N ALA A 503 67.78 13.81 44.77
CA ALA A 503 67.31 13.34 46.07
C ALA A 503 67.87 11.95 46.42
N ASP A 504 67.98 11.05 45.44
CA ASP A 504 68.59 9.73 45.64
C ASP A 504 70.10 9.82 45.98
N ARG A 505 70.85 10.71 45.32
CA ARG A 505 72.25 11.00 45.69
C ARG A 505 72.36 11.55 47.11
N ALA A 506 71.45 12.44 47.51
CA ALA A 506 71.42 12.96 48.88
C ALA A 506 71.12 11.84 49.90
N LEU A 507 70.18 10.94 49.60
CA LEU A 507 69.91 9.77 50.42
C LEU A 507 71.14 8.86 50.56
N TYR A 508 71.86 8.64 49.45
CA TYR A 508 73.11 7.88 49.47
C TYR A 508 74.17 8.52 50.38
N LEU A 509 74.32 9.85 50.34
CA LEU A 509 75.19 10.60 51.26
C LEU A 509 74.74 10.49 52.72
N ALA A 510 73.43 10.49 52.98
CA ALA A 510 72.87 10.29 54.32
C ALA A 510 73.28 8.91 54.88
N LYS A 511 73.17 7.86 54.05
CA LYS A 511 73.57 6.49 54.40
C LYS A 511 75.08 6.35 54.66
N GLN A 512 75.92 7.01 53.86
CA GLN A 512 77.38 6.98 54.06
C GLN A 512 77.84 7.76 55.29
N SER A 513 77.16 8.87 55.60
CA SER A 513 77.58 9.78 56.66
C SER A 513 77.23 9.29 58.08
N GLY A 514 76.69 8.08 58.23
CA GLY A 514 76.32 7.49 59.52
C GLY A 514 74.83 7.20 59.70
N ARG A 515 74.02 7.30 58.63
CA ARG A 515 72.57 7.01 58.63
C ARG A 515 71.76 7.92 59.56
N ASN A 516 70.45 7.64 59.69
CA ASN A 516 69.52 8.36 60.55
C ASN A 516 69.61 9.89 60.41
N ARG A 517 69.51 10.41 59.18
CA ARG A 517 69.62 11.85 58.91
C ARG A 517 68.95 12.26 57.61
N VAL A 518 68.70 13.55 57.50
CA VAL A 518 68.28 14.22 56.27
C VAL A 518 69.49 14.88 55.60
N VAL A 519 69.67 14.66 54.30
CA VAL A 519 70.62 15.39 53.46
C VAL A 519 69.86 16.08 52.34
N VAL A 520 70.24 17.32 52.05
CA VAL A 520 69.63 18.15 51.00
C VAL A 520 70.61 18.26 49.82
N ALA A 521 70.10 18.11 48.59
CA ALA A 521 70.89 18.09 47.35
C ALA A 521 71.25 19.48 46.82
#